data_AF-A0A439QE70-F1
#
_entry.id   AF-A0A439QE70-F1
#
_cell.length_a   1.000
_cell.length_b   1.000
_cell.length_c   1.000
_cell.angle_alpha   90.00
_cell.angle_beta   90.00
_cell.angle_gamma   90.00
#
_symmetry.space_group_name_H-M   'P 1'
#
loop_
_entity.id
_entity.type
_entity.pdbx_description
1 polymer ?
#
loop_
_entity_poly.entity_id
_entity_poly.type
_entity_poly.pdbx_seq_one_letter_code
_entity_poly.pdbx_strand_id
1 'polypeptide(L)'
;MTTPAGCQLIGRWRIVEADLWDRDYLDLDEPATITICAGNHGEIALGAMQASLELGYGPSMVFFAWVGFDEMDEVTGDGHAELLGDGSIEITFVYHNGDEAILKAKRDTSSTAC
;
A
#
# COMPACT_ATOMS: atom_id res chain seq x y z
N MET A 1 18.33 15.90 0.34
CA MET A 1 17.14 15.11 0.67
C MET A 1 17.50 13.67 0.32
N THR A 2 17.84 12.89 1.34
CA THR A 2 18.48 11.59 1.18
C THR A 2 17.38 10.58 0.91
N THR A 3 17.30 10.06 -0.32
CA THR A 3 16.66 8.78 -0.60
C THR A 3 17.06 7.81 0.52
N PRO A 4 16.17 7.05 1.17
CA PRO A 4 16.60 5.95 2.03
C PRO A 4 17.22 4.91 1.08
N ALA A 5 18.51 5.09 0.78
CA ALA A 5 19.29 4.23 -0.09
C ALA A 5 19.42 2.86 0.60
N GLY A 6 18.42 2.00 0.42
CA GLY A 6 18.40 0.67 1.00
C GLY A 6 17.02 0.05 1.24
N CYS A 7 15.93 0.82 1.23
CA CYS A 7 14.62 0.22 1.48
C CYS A 7 14.14 -0.57 0.24
N GLN A 8 14.08 -1.90 0.38
CA GLN A 8 13.69 -2.83 -0.70
C GLN A 8 12.21 -2.70 -1.08
N LEU A 9 11.43 -1.98 -0.27
CA LEU A 9 10.01 -1.72 -0.47
C LEU A 9 9.75 -0.65 -1.55
N ILE A 10 10.72 0.18 -1.90
CA ILE A 10 10.54 1.24 -2.91
C ILE A 10 10.17 0.63 -4.27
N GLY A 11 9.10 1.14 -4.87
CA GLY A 11 8.55 0.67 -6.14
C GLY A 11 7.04 0.41 -6.08
N ARG A 12 6.52 -0.16 -7.16
CA ARG A 12 5.11 -0.50 -7.32
C ARG A 12 4.84 -1.96 -6.97
N TRP A 13 3.74 -2.21 -6.28
CA TRP A 13 3.29 -3.52 -5.86
C TRP A 13 1.84 -3.74 -6.22
N ARG A 14 1.54 -4.94 -6.71
CA ARG A 14 0.19 -5.41 -7.02
C ARG A 14 -0.38 -6.12 -5.81
N ILE A 15 -1.45 -5.59 -5.23
CA ILE A 15 -2.20 -6.27 -4.17
C ILE A 15 -2.94 -7.44 -4.82
N VAL A 16 -2.76 -8.64 -4.27
CA VAL A 16 -3.27 -9.90 -4.83
C VAL A 16 -4.23 -10.63 -3.91
N GLU A 17 -4.11 -10.42 -2.60
CA GLU A 17 -4.89 -11.09 -1.56
C GLU A 17 -5.23 -10.07 -0.46
N ALA A 18 -6.38 -10.26 0.18
CA ALA A 18 -6.81 -9.57 1.38
C ALA A 18 -7.62 -10.54 2.26
N ASP A 19 -7.71 -10.26 3.55
CA ASP A 19 -8.52 -11.03 4.51
C ASP A 19 -9.99 -10.59 4.53
N LEU A 20 -10.26 -9.29 4.33
CA LEU A 20 -11.62 -8.73 4.32
C LEU A 20 -12.27 -8.72 2.94
N TRP A 21 -11.49 -8.76 1.86
CA TRP A 21 -11.97 -8.56 0.49
C TRP A 21 -11.51 -9.65 -0.46
N ASP A 22 -12.45 -10.14 -1.28
CA ASP A 22 -12.13 -11.05 -2.37
C ASP A 22 -11.47 -10.32 -3.55
N ARG A 23 -10.86 -11.10 -4.44
CA ARG A 23 -10.13 -10.58 -5.61
C ARG A 23 -10.96 -9.64 -6.49
N ASP A 24 -12.23 -9.98 -6.71
CA ASP A 24 -13.12 -9.17 -7.54
C ASP A 24 -13.42 -7.80 -6.91
N TYR A 25 -13.47 -7.73 -5.58
CA TYR A 25 -13.62 -6.46 -4.88
C TYR A 25 -12.34 -5.63 -4.92
N LEU A 26 -11.17 -6.25 -4.68
CA LEU A 26 -9.89 -5.55 -4.78
C LEU A 26 -9.73 -4.87 -6.14
N ASP A 27 -10.18 -5.52 -7.21
CA ASP A 27 -10.04 -5.03 -8.58
C ASP A 27 -11.30 -4.34 -9.13
N LEU A 28 -12.17 -3.83 -8.25
CA LEU A 28 -13.49 -3.32 -8.63
C LEU A 28 -13.41 -2.18 -9.66
N ASP A 29 -12.69 -1.10 -9.36
CA ASP A 29 -12.52 0.04 -10.27
C ASP A 29 -11.24 -0.08 -11.11
N GLU A 30 -10.14 -0.45 -10.45
CA GLU A 30 -8.85 -0.66 -11.11
C GLU A 30 -8.03 -1.72 -10.38
N PRO A 31 -6.97 -2.25 -11.02
CA PRO A 31 -6.05 -3.17 -10.35
C PRO A 31 -5.55 -2.60 -9.01
N ALA A 32 -5.95 -3.22 -7.89
CA ALA A 32 -5.45 -2.87 -6.57
C ALA A 32 -3.91 -2.82 -6.52
N THR A 33 -3.35 -1.64 -6.23
CA THR A 33 -1.91 -1.41 -6.19
C THR A 33 -1.51 -0.51 -5.04
N ILE A 34 -0.27 -0.66 -4.61
CA ILE A 34 0.40 0.27 -3.71
C ILE A 34 1.75 0.69 -4.32
N THR A 35 2.03 1.99 -4.30
CA THR A 35 3.27 2.57 -4.79
C THR A 35 3.99 3.23 -3.64
N ILE A 36 5.26 2.86 -3.45
CA ILE A 36 6.12 3.36 -2.38
C ILE A 36 7.25 4.17 -3.03
N CYS A 37 7.20 5.50 -2.91
CA CYS A 37 8.17 6.40 -3.54
C CYS A 37 9.16 6.95 -2.51
N ALA A 38 10.44 7.01 -2.87
CA ALA A 38 11.53 7.43 -1.98
C ALA A 38 11.42 8.84 -1.38
N GLY A 39 10.45 9.66 -1.82
CA GLY A 39 10.15 11.01 -1.33
C GLY A 39 9.22 11.07 -0.11
N ASN A 40 9.21 10.04 0.75
CA ASN A 40 8.27 9.91 1.89
C ASN A 40 6.80 9.96 1.48
N HIS A 41 6.49 9.57 0.26
CA HIS A 41 5.14 9.60 -0.29
C HIS A 41 4.83 8.29 -1.00
N GLY A 42 3.56 7.90 -0.97
CA GLY A 42 3.07 6.75 -1.70
C GLY A 42 1.60 6.90 -2.01
N GLU A 43 1.08 5.94 -2.74
CA GLU A 43 -0.32 5.89 -3.14
C GLU A 43 -0.81 4.46 -3.01
N ILE A 44 -2.06 4.29 -2.62
CA ILE A 44 -2.73 2.99 -2.62
C ILE A 44 -4.11 3.13 -3.26
N ALA A 45 -4.47 2.16 -4.08
CA ALA A 45 -5.80 2.01 -4.63
C ALA A 45 -6.24 0.55 -4.46
N LEU A 46 -7.48 0.34 -4.00
CA LEU A 46 -8.13 -0.97 -3.91
C LEU A 46 -9.65 -0.80 -3.87
N GLY A 47 -10.39 -1.60 -4.63
CA GLY A 47 -11.84 -1.45 -4.74
C GLY A 47 -12.22 -0.06 -5.26
N ALA A 48 -13.09 0.64 -4.52
CA ALA A 48 -13.45 2.04 -4.77
C ALA A 48 -12.61 3.04 -3.94
N MET A 49 -11.65 2.55 -3.15
CA MET A 49 -10.83 3.36 -2.26
C MET A 49 -9.53 3.78 -2.92
N GLN A 50 -9.19 5.07 -2.78
CA GLN A 50 -7.93 5.65 -3.20
C GLN A 50 -7.37 6.53 -2.08
N ALA A 51 -6.09 6.36 -1.74
CA ALA A 51 -5.45 7.12 -0.68
C ALA A 51 -4.00 7.52 -1.00
N SER A 52 -3.63 8.69 -0.51
CA SER A 52 -2.24 9.16 -0.43
C SER A 52 -1.62 8.68 0.88
N LEU A 53 -0.36 8.24 0.80
CA LEU A 53 0.42 7.74 1.93
C LEU A 53 1.52 8.74 2.27
N GLU A 54 1.68 9.05 3.56
CA GLU A 54 2.86 9.68 4.12
C GLU A 54 3.76 8.62 4.75
N LEU A 55 4.95 8.42 4.18
CA LEU A 55 5.79 7.26 4.48
C LEU A 55 6.94 7.56 5.45
N GLY A 56 7.14 6.66 6.40
CA GLY A 56 8.33 6.51 7.22
C GLY A 56 9.08 5.21 6.91
N TYR A 57 10.41 5.25 6.86
CA TYR A 57 11.23 4.13 6.36
C TYR A 57 12.01 3.40 7.45
N GLY A 58 11.92 2.08 7.43
CA GLY A 58 12.87 1.14 8.02
C GLY A 58 13.63 0.34 6.93
N PRO A 59 14.60 -0.53 7.31
CA PRO A 59 15.38 -1.29 6.35
C PRO A 59 14.55 -2.27 5.49
N SER A 60 13.59 -2.95 6.11
CA SER A 60 12.72 -3.98 5.50
C SER A 60 11.23 -3.73 5.74
N MET A 61 10.89 -2.55 6.27
CA MET A 61 9.53 -2.16 6.65
C MET A 61 9.29 -0.69 6.31
N VAL A 62 8.07 -0.35 5.92
CA VAL A 62 7.62 1.03 5.72
C VAL A 62 6.38 1.25 6.59
N PHE A 63 6.39 2.30 7.40
CA PHE A 63 5.22 2.75 8.15
C PHE A 63 4.56 3.88 7.38
N PHE A 64 3.24 4.00 7.48
CA PHE A 64 2.54 5.07 6.79
C PHE A 64 1.30 5.54 7.54
N ALA A 65 1.04 6.84 7.46
CA ALA A 65 -0.29 7.39 7.66
C ALA A 65 -0.92 7.63 6.28
N TRP A 66 -2.24 7.58 6.19
CA TRP A 66 -2.92 7.73 4.92
C TRP A 66 -4.22 8.53 5.03
N VAL A 67 -4.52 9.24 3.95
CA VAL A 67 -5.75 10.01 3.74
C VAL A 67 -6.26 9.70 2.35
N GLY A 68 -7.53 9.37 2.24
CA GLY A 68 -8.15 8.96 0.99
C GLY A 68 -9.65 9.15 0.97
N PHE A 69 -10.26 8.61 -0.08
CA PHE A 69 -11.70 8.57 -0.24
C PHE A 69 -12.13 7.13 -0.51
N ASP A 70 -13.22 6.71 0.12
CA ASP A 70 -13.91 5.44 -0.14
C ASP A 70 -15.38 5.76 -0.40
N GLU A 71 -15.90 5.37 -1.57
CA GLU A 71 -17.26 5.68 -2.01
C GLU A 71 -17.65 7.18 -1.87
N MET A 72 -16.70 8.09 -2.15
CA MET A 72 -16.82 9.56 -2.01
C MET A 72 -16.73 10.13 -0.58
N ASP A 73 -16.59 9.29 0.44
CA ASP A 73 -16.40 9.72 1.82
C ASP A 73 -14.91 9.76 2.19
N GLU A 74 -14.49 10.86 2.82
CA GLU A 74 -13.11 11.00 3.29
C GLU A 74 -12.83 10.02 4.43
N VAL A 75 -11.78 9.21 4.26
CA VAL A 75 -11.32 8.20 5.20
C VAL A 75 -9.85 8.40 5.51
N THR A 76 -9.45 8.02 6.72
CA THR A 76 -8.07 8.14 7.17
C THR A 76 -7.67 6.93 7.99
N GLY A 77 -6.37 6.72 8.08
CA GLY A 77 -5.82 5.63 8.86
C GLY A 77 -4.31 5.62 8.88
N ASP A 78 -3.80 4.50 9.35
CA ASP A 78 -2.37 4.22 9.40
C ASP A 78 -2.10 2.74 9.11
N GLY A 79 -0.83 2.39 9.02
CA GLY A 79 -0.45 1.03 8.69
C GLY A 79 1.05 0.87 8.48
N HIS A 80 1.41 -0.34 8.08
CA HIS A 80 2.77 -0.65 7.69
C HIS A 80 2.81 -1.75 6.64
N ALA A 81 3.92 -1.80 5.91
CA ALA A 81 4.23 -2.84 4.95
C ALA A 81 5.58 -3.48 5.29
N GLU A 82 5.63 -4.81 5.29
CA GLU A 82 6.85 -5.60 5.56
C GLU A 82 7.19 -6.48 4.36
N LEU A 83 8.48 -6.57 4.04
CA LEU A 83 8.99 -7.50 3.02
C LEU A 83 9.12 -8.91 3.58
N LEU A 84 8.44 -9.87 2.95
CA LEU A 84 8.48 -11.29 3.28
C LEU A 84 9.63 -12.02 2.58
N GLY A 85 10.00 -13.19 3.10
CA GLY A 85 11.11 -13.99 2.58
C GLY A 85 10.90 -14.56 1.16
N ASP A 86 9.67 -14.54 0.65
CA ASP A 86 9.33 -14.95 -0.73
C ASP A 86 9.36 -13.78 -1.73
N GLY A 87 9.70 -12.58 -1.28
CA GLY A 87 9.74 -11.37 -2.09
C GLY A 87 8.39 -10.69 -2.30
N SER A 88 7.33 -11.17 -1.67
CA SER A 88 6.06 -10.44 -1.53
C SER A 88 6.09 -9.52 -0.31
N ILE A 89 5.09 -8.65 -0.18
CA ILE A 89 4.92 -7.79 0.98
C ILE A 89 3.58 -8.08 1.63
N GLU A 90 3.55 -8.04 2.96
CA GLU A 90 2.33 -7.99 3.76
C GLU A 90 2.10 -6.55 4.19
N ILE A 91 0.85 -6.10 4.13
CA ILE A 91 0.45 -4.74 4.44
C ILE A 91 -0.66 -4.81 5.48
N THR A 92 -0.40 -4.30 6.68
CA THR A 92 -1.45 -4.02 7.66
C THR A 92 -2.00 -2.64 7.34
N PHE A 93 -3.28 -2.58 7.00
CA PHE A 93 -3.98 -1.36 6.58
C PHE A 93 -5.15 -1.09 7.54
N VAL A 94 -5.02 -0.08 8.38
CA VAL A 94 -5.96 0.20 9.48
C VAL A 94 -6.78 1.44 9.14
N TYR A 95 -8.11 1.34 9.22
CA TYR A 95 -9.00 2.52 9.21
C TYR A 95 -9.13 3.07 10.63
N HIS A 96 -8.90 4.37 10.85
CA HIS A 96 -8.94 4.96 12.22
C HIS A 96 -10.29 4.77 12.94
N ASN A 97 -11.39 4.59 12.19
CA ASN A 97 -12.74 4.36 12.71
C ASN A 97 -13.38 3.10 12.11
N GLY A 98 -12.58 2.15 11.65
CA GLY A 98 -13.06 0.98 10.94
C GLY A 98 -12.28 -0.27 11.30
N ASP A 99 -12.25 -1.18 10.34
CA ASP A 99 -11.55 -2.44 10.47
C ASP A 99 -10.06 -2.30 10.14
N GLU A 100 -9.31 -3.31 10.57
CA GLU A 100 -7.95 -3.57 10.12
C GLU A 100 -8.01 -4.64 9.02
N ALA A 101 -7.37 -4.37 7.89
CA ALA A 101 -7.22 -5.32 6.80
C ALA A 101 -5.76 -5.77 6.67
N ILE A 102 -5.57 -7.04 6.37
CA ILE A 102 -4.28 -7.63 6.04
C ILE A 102 -4.24 -7.92 4.55
N LEU A 103 -3.39 -7.20 3.83
CA LEU A 103 -3.23 -7.33 2.38
C LEU A 103 -1.91 -8.00 2.05
N LYS A 104 -1.88 -8.70 0.92
CA LYS A 104 -0.66 -9.27 0.36
C LYS A 104 -0.42 -8.73 -1.03
N ALA A 105 0.80 -8.26 -1.29
CA ALA A 105 1.16 -7.70 -2.58
C ALA A 105 2.44 -8.28 -3.16
N LYS A 106 2.49 -8.41 -4.48
CA LYS A 106 3.65 -8.89 -5.24
C LYS A 106 4.24 -7.73 -6.02
N ARG A 107 5.56 -7.72 -6.21
CA ARG A 107 6.23 -6.66 -6.96
C ARG A 107 5.67 -6.59 -8.37
N ASP A 108 5.24 -5.40 -8.79
CA ASP A 108 4.80 -5.19 -10.15
C ASP A 108 6.06 -5.15 -11.05
N THR A 109 6.12 -6.07 -12.02
CA THR A 109 7.19 -6.09 -13.01
C THR A 109 6.93 -5.11 -14.16
N SER A 110 5.74 -4.48 -14.18
CA SER A 110 5.44 -3.42 -15.14
C SER A 110 6.23 -2.16 -14.79
N SER A 111 7.16 -1.82 -15.66
CA SER A 111 8.12 -0.73 -15.52
C SER A 111 7.47 0.65 -15.60
N THR A 112 6.73 1.06 -14.57
CA THR A 112 6.41 2.48 -14.35
C THR A 112 7.41 3.00 -13.34
N ALA A 113 8.42 3.72 -13.83
CA ALA A 113 9.40 4.38 -12.98
C ALA A 113 8.72 5.47 -12.13
N CYS A 114 8.94 5.41 -10.82
CA CYS A 114 8.69 6.53 -9.90
C CYS A 114 9.72 7.65 -10.13
#